data_AF-A0A1M5RW94-F1
#
_entry.id   AF-A0A1M5RW94-F1
#
_cell.length_a   1.000
_cell.length_b   1.000
_cell.length_c   1.000
_cell.angle_alpha   90.00
_cell.angle_beta   90.00
_cell.angle_gamma   90.00
#
_symmetry.space_group_name_H-M   'P 1'
#
loop_
_entity.id
_entity.type
_entity.pdbx_description
1 polymer ?
#
loop_
_entity_poly.entity_id
_entity_poly.type
_entity_poly.pdbx_seq_one_letter_code
_entity_poly.pdbx_strand_id
1 'polypeptide(L)'
;MQPLGCATLSVITDDMDVAQLNSLDQRFVGRIIDSMADGVFTMDEQGRITSWNRSMERISGYSAAEAVGRTCAILSCSRCFGTSCPADIRRCRIFERDSAEAKECQVRHKLGHDVPVIKNASVVRDDNGRILGIVETITDLTELSRVRRRAEEAALRLGEVHRLDNIIGKSPAMRGVFRSIEAAAASEATVAIRGESGTGKELVAGAIHFRSPRGRQPIVTVNCSALSETLLESELFGHVKGAYTGALRDRIGRFEEAAGGTVFLDEIGDLSPLIQVKLLRVLQEREIERVGESRRRSIDIRIITATHRDLAALVREGRFREDLYYRLKVFPIVIPPLRERREDIPLLISHFIDAFNRKTGKHIVDVAPAVMRLFLDHDWPGNVRELEHAIEHAFVLCGRDRIDVDDLPVELRHGPPPPTTLRGSTGPASSGRPLLTRVVLIELLDSCGWNKAEVARRVGLSRTAIWKYMKKWNIPLQRHETTTS
;
A
#
# COMPACT_ATOMS: atom_id res chain seq x y z
N MET A 1 -57.46 -57.27 11.43
CA MET A 1 -56.50 -56.17 11.68
C MET A 1 -57.07 -55.31 12.79
N GLN A 2 -56.74 -55.67 14.03
CA GLN A 2 -57.19 -54.99 15.25
C GLN A 2 -56.12 -54.02 15.76
N PRO A 3 -56.51 -52.97 16.51
CA PRO A 3 -55.65 -51.83 16.82
C PRO A 3 -54.82 -52.02 18.09
N LEU A 4 -53.79 -51.18 18.16
CA LEU A 4 -52.87 -50.88 19.26
C LEU A 4 -53.43 -51.11 20.68
N GLY A 5 -52.83 -52.07 21.38
CA GLY A 5 -53.00 -52.29 22.82
C GLY A 5 -51.80 -51.70 23.58
N CYS A 6 -52.13 -50.81 24.52
CA CYS A 6 -51.26 -50.27 25.55
C CYS A 6 -50.62 -51.40 26.39
N ALA A 7 -49.31 -51.37 26.58
CA ALA A 7 -48.61 -52.17 27.59
C ALA A 7 -47.67 -51.26 28.39
N THR A 8 -48.20 -50.86 29.55
CA THR A 8 -47.54 -50.51 30.81
C THR A 8 -46.02 -50.74 30.87
N LEU A 9 -45.29 -49.63 31.03
CA LEU A 9 -43.92 -49.63 31.54
C LEU A 9 -43.96 -49.86 33.06
N SER A 10 -43.45 -51.00 33.54
CA SER A 10 -43.07 -51.15 34.94
C SER A 10 -41.83 -52.05 35.07
N VAL A 11 -40.71 -51.35 35.25
CA VAL A 11 -39.56 -51.64 36.12
C VAL A 11 -38.85 -53.00 35.98
N ILE A 12 -37.62 -52.94 35.46
CA ILE A 12 -36.45 -53.48 36.18
C ILE A 12 -35.39 -52.38 36.16
N THR A 13 -35.16 -51.79 37.32
CA THR A 13 -33.98 -51.01 37.68
C THR A 13 -32.75 -51.90 37.59
N ASP A 14 -31.70 -51.46 36.90
CA ASP A 14 -30.33 -51.86 37.21
C ASP A 14 -29.42 -50.65 37.03
N ASP A 15 -28.92 -50.21 38.19
CA ASP A 15 -27.87 -49.27 38.51
C ASP A 15 -26.90 -48.90 37.35
N MET A 16 -27.16 -47.76 36.70
CA MET A 16 -26.08 -46.96 36.11
C MET A 16 -25.51 -46.06 37.20
N ASP A 17 -24.38 -46.53 37.74
CA ASP A 17 -23.57 -45.90 38.78
C ASP A 17 -23.40 -44.37 38.54
N VAL A 18 -23.83 -43.53 39.48
CA VAL A 18 -23.69 -42.05 39.42
C VAL A 18 -22.21 -41.63 39.24
N ALA A 19 -21.28 -42.49 39.68
CA ALA A 19 -19.86 -42.34 39.45
C ALA A 19 -19.46 -42.38 37.95
N GLN A 20 -20.16 -43.16 37.12
CA GLN A 20 -19.88 -43.28 35.68
C GLN A 20 -20.36 -42.03 34.91
N LEU A 21 -21.50 -41.44 35.28
CA LEU A 21 -22.00 -40.17 34.72
C LEU A 21 -21.08 -38.98 35.04
N ASN A 22 -20.62 -38.86 36.28
CA ASN A 22 -19.63 -37.83 36.67
C ASN A 22 -18.28 -38.00 35.93
N SER A 23 -17.88 -39.23 35.63
CA SER A 23 -16.62 -39.51 34.91
C SER A 23 -16.70 -39.19 33.41
N LEU A 24 -17.88 -39.35 32.79
CA LEU A 24 -18.12 -39.02 31.39
C LEU A 24 -18.10 -37.51 31.16
N ASP A 25 -18.67 -36.75 32.10
CA ASP A 25 -18.71 -35.28 32.05
C ASP A 25 -17.30 -34.67 32.23
N GLN A 26 -16.51 -35.20 33.17
CA GLN A 26 -15.12 -34.78 33.36
C GLN A 26 -14.22 -35.08 32.14
N ARG A 27 -14.37 -36.25 31.51
CA ARG A 27 -13.61 -36.60 30.30
C ARG A 27 -14.02 -35.73 29.11
N PHE A 28 -15.29 -35.35 29.02
CA PHE A 28 -15.79 -34.48 27.97
C PHE A 28 -15.26 -33.04 28.14
N VAL A 29 -15.33 -32.49 29.36
CA VAL A 29 -14.77 -31.16 29.68
C VAL A 29 -13.26 -31.11 29.42
N GLY A 30 -12.52 -32.15 29.80
CA GLY A 30 -11.08 -32.24 29.50
C GLY A 30 -10.77 -32.19 28.01
N ARG A 31 -11.55 -32.88 27.17
CA ARG A 31 -11.39 -32.84 25.70
C ARG A 31 -11.73 -31.47 25.11
N ILE A 32 -12.72 -30.77 25.66
CA ILE A 32 -13.04 -29.40 25.24
C ILE A 32 -11.84 -28.50 25.50
N ILE A 33 -11.29 -28.53 26.72
CA ILE A 33 -10.16 -27.70 27.13
C ILE A 33 -8.91 -28.00 26.27
N ASP A 34 -8.66 -29.26 25.93
CA ASP A 34 -7.53 -29.65 25.06
C ASP A 34 -7.73 -29.28 23.58
N SER A 35 -8.98 -29.10 23.14
CA SER A 35 -9.30 -28.65 21.77
C SER A 35 -9.15 -27.13 21.59
N MET A 36 -8.99 -26.37 22.68
CA MET A 36 -8.86 -24.92 22.63
C MET A 36 -7.53 -24.51 22.01
N ALA A 37 -7.58 -23.47 21.18
CA ALA A 37 -6.39 -22.83 20.64
C ALA A 37 -5.61 -22.09 21.73
N ASP A 38 -6.31 -21.53 22.72
CA ASP A 38 -5.73 -20.86 23.88
C ASP A 38 -5.16 -21.85 24.89
N GLY A 39 -4.06 -21.45 25.52
CA GLY A 39 -3.54 -22.09 26.72
C GLY A 39 -4.53 -21.90 27.86
N VAL A 40 -4.92 -22.99 28.51
CA VAL A 40 -5.77 -22.97 29.69
C VAL A 40 -5.08 -23.76 30.79
N PHE A 41 -5.00 -23.15 31.97
CA PHE A 41 -4.59 -23.84 33.17
C PHE A 41 -5.40 -23.38 34.37
N THR A 42 -5.53 -24.26 35.36
CA THR A 42 -6.22 -23.96 36.60
C THR A 42 -5.28 -24.02 37.78
N MET A 43 -5.59 -23.30 38.85
CA MET A 43 -4.87 -23.36 40.12
C MET A 43 -5.83 -23.56 41.29
N ASP A 44 -5.39 -24.25 42.33
CA ASP A 44 -6.11 -24.38 43.59
C ASP A 44 -6.04 -23.11 44.47
N GLU A 45 -6.70 -23.16 45.63
CA GLU A 45 -6.67 -22.10 46.66
C GLU A 45 -5.27 -21.81 47.22
N GLN A 46 -4.27 -22.65 46.95
CA GLN A 46 -2.88 -22.46 47.36
C GLN A 46 -1.99 -21.99 46.20
N GLY A 47 -2.56 -21.81 45.00
CA GLY A 47 -1.86 -21.34 43.80
C GLY A 47 -1.00 -22.39 43.14
N ARG A 48 -1.29 -23.67 43.37
CA ARG A 48 -0.68 -24.78 42.64
C ARG A 48 -1.51 -25.10 41.42
N ILE A 49 -0.83 -25.29 40.30
CA ILE A 49 -1.43 -25.65 39.02
C ILE A 49 -2.09 -27.02 39.16
N THR A 50 -3.39 -27.11 38.88
CA THR A 50 -4.18 -28.34 38.97
C THR A 50 -4.51 -28.94 37.60
N SER A 51 -4.50 -28.12 36.54
CA SER A 51 -4.65 -28.60 35.15
C SER A 51 -3.77 -27.79 34.21
N TRP A 52 -3.38 -28.40 33.08
CA TRP A 52 -2.52 -27.80 32.07
C TRP A 52 -2.85 -28.40 30.72
N ASN A 53 -3.48 -27.62 29.83
CA ASN A 53 -3.94 -28.16 28.56
C ASN A 53 -2.82 -28.27 27.52
N ARG A 54 -3.08 -28.99 26.42
CA ARG A 54 -2.12 -29.15 25.32
C ARG A 54 -1.63 -27.82 24.74
N SER A 55 -2.45 -26.78 24.71
CA SER A 55 -2.01 -25.47 24.20
C SER A 55 -0.98 -24.81 25.12
N MET A 56 -1.15 -24.92 26.44
CA MET A 56 -0.14 -24.44 27.39
C MET A 56 1.21 -25.13 27.22
N GLU A 57 1.22 -26.43 26.89
CA GLU A 57 2.48 -27.13 26.56
C GLU A 57 3.18 -26.52 25.35
N ARG A 58 2.42 -26.17 24.30
CA ARG A 58 2.97 -25.53 23.09
C ARG A 58 3.47 -24.11 23.37
N ILE A 59 2.72 -23.32 24.14
CA ILE A 59 3.03 -21.90 24.40
C ILE A 59 4.22 -21.78 25.36
N SER A 60 4.29 -22.62 26.39
CA SER A 60 5.28 -22.49 27.46
C SER A 60 6.47 -23.45 27.34
N GLY A 61 6.31 -24.54 26.59
CA GLY A 61 7.30 -25.62 26.50
C GLY A 61 7.34 -26.55 27.72
N TYR A 62 6.55 -26.30 28.76
CA TYR A 62 6.41 -27.20 29.92
C TYR A 62 5.28 -28.20 29.67
N SER A 63 5.57 -29.48 29.85
CA SER A 63 4.52 -30.52 29.82
C SER A 63 3.61 -30.41 31.04
N ALA A 64 2.39 -30.95 30.95
CA ALA A 64 1.47 -31.00 32.06
C ALA A 64 2.08 -31.67 33.30
N ALA A 65 2.86 -32.75 33.09
CA ALA A 65 3.59 -33.44 34.16
C ALA A 65 4.64 -32.57 34.87
N GLU A 66 5.21 -31.58 34.18
CA GLU A 66 6.19 -30.65 34.74
C GLU A 66 5.55 -29.42 35.38
N ALA A 67 4.34 -29.06 34.94
CA ALA A 67 3.64 -27.85 35.37
C ALA A 67 2.72 -28.10 36.57
N VAL A 68 1.96 -29.21 36.56
CA VAL A 68 0.99 -29.55 37.61
C VAL A 68 1.70 -29.70 38.97
N GLY A 69 1.10 -29.14 40.02
CA GLY A 69 1.63 -29.11 41.38
C GLY A 69 2.63 -27.97 41.66
N ARG A 70 3.15 -27.31 40.62
CA ARG A 70 3.98 -26.09 40.73
C ARG A 70 3.12 -24.84 40.74
N THR A 71 3.73 -23.68 40.99
CA THR A 71 3.05 -22.39 40.88
C THR A 71 3.23 -21.79 39.48
N CYS A 72 2.40 -20.82 39.11
CA CYS A 72 2.51 -20.11 37.83
C CYS A 72 3.82 -19.31 37.66
N ALA A 73 4.67 -19.22 38.70
CA ALA A 73 5.99 -18.60 38.63
C ALA A 73 6.92 -19.24 37.59
N ILE A 74 6.67 -20.50 37.20
CA ILE A 74 7.40 -21.18 36.11
C ILE A 74 7.32 -20.44 34.78
N LEU A 75 6.25 -19.66 34.57
CA LEU A 75 6.04 -18.85 33.37
C LEU A 75 6.77 -17.52 33.41
N SER A 76 7.33 -17.10 34.55
CA SER A 76 8.08 -15.82 34.72
C SER A 76 7.42 -14.63 34.02
N CYS A 77 6.10 -14.46 34.21
CA CYS A 77 5.31 -13.46 33.50
C CYS A 77 5.79 -12.02 33.80
N SER A 78 6.06 -11.22 32.77
CA SER A 78 6.62 -9.87 32.89
C SER A 78 5.71 -8.85 33.59
N ARG A 79 4.40 -9.13 33.67
CA ARG A 79 3.41 -8.27 34.34
C ARG A 79 2.90 -8.85 35.67
N CYS A 80 3.35 -10.03 36.04
CA CYS A 80 3.17 -10.56 37.39
C CYS A 80 4.34 -10.07 38.25
N PHE A 81 4.08 -9.59 39.47
CA PHE A 81 5.07 -8.95 40.35
C PHE A 81 6.45 -9.65 40.31
N GLY A 82 7.48 -8.88 39.92
CA GLY A 82 8.82 -9.37 39.60
C GLY A 82 9.54 -10.09 40.74
N THR A 83 10.48 -10.97 40.34
CA THR A 83 11.50 -11.72 41.11
C THR A 83 11.10 -12.53 42.35
N SER A 84 9.90 -12.36 42.86
CA SER A 84 9.28 -13.31 43.77
C SER A 84 7.78 -13.05 43.70
N CYS A 85 7.09 -13.78 42.83
CA CYS A 85 5.71 -14.16 43.13
C CYS A 85 5.81 -14.83 44.50
N PRO A 86 5.38 -14.18 45.60
CA PRO A 86 5.36 -14.88 46.86
C PRO A 86 4.41 -16.04 46.58
N ALA A 87 4.81 -17.27 46.86
CA ALA A 87 4.00 -18.46 46.69
C ALA A 87 2.73 -18.46 47.59
N ASP A 88 2.25 -17.28 47.94
CA ASP A 88 1.03 -16.95 48.65
C ASP A 88 0.10 -16.20 47.67
N ILE A 89 -0.79 -16.99 47.10
CA ILE A 89 -1.87 -16.58 46.22
C ILE A 89 -2.78 -15.48 46.83
N ARG A 90 -2.76 -15.30 48.15
CA ARG A 90 -3.47 -14.20 48.86
C ARG A 90 -2.91 -12.80 48.57
N ARG A 91 -1.70 -12.70 47.98
CA ARG A 91 -1.13 -11.42 47.48
C ARG A 91 -1.42 -11.18 46.01
N CYS A 92 -2.00 -12.17 45.32
CA CYS A 92 -2.53 -11.98 43.97
C CYS A 92 -3.87 -11.26 44.07
N ARG A 93 -3.95 -10.02 43.59
CA ARG A 93 -5.17 -9.19 43.65
C ARG A 93 -6.36 -9.74 42.84
N ILE A 94 -6.23 -10.92 42.24
CA ILE A 94 -7.32 -11.63 41.56
C ILE A 94 -8.40 -12.12 42.54
N PHE A 95 -8.08 -12.32 43.83
CA PHE A 95 -9.10 -12.72 44.81
C PHE A 95 -9.97 -11.54 45.29
N GLU A 96 -9.45 -10.33 45.15
CA GLU A 96 -10.16 -9.08 45.47
C GLU A 96 -11.02 -8.58 44.31
N ARG A 97 -10.80 -9.10 43.09
CA ARG A 97 -11.50 -8.73 41.86
C ARG A 97 -11.96 -10.00 41.16
N ASP A 98 -13.26 -10.27 41.09
CA ASP A 98 -13.80 -11.54 40.54
C ASP A 98 -13.25 -11.94 39.15
N SER A 99 -12.70 -11.00 38.39
CA SER A 99 -11.84 -11.25 37.22
C SER A 99 -10.72 -10.19 37.09
N ALA A 100 -9.65 -10.52 36.37
CA ALA A 100 -8.70 -9.54 35.85
C ALA A 100 -8.93 -9.30 34.36
N GLU A 101 -8.94 -8.03 33.94
CA GLU A 101 -8.97 -7.67 32.52
C GLU A 101 -7.83 -8.33 31.74
N ALA A 102 -8.15 -8.79 30.53
CA ALA A 102 -7.18 -9.36 29.60
C ALA A 102 -6.06 -8.36 29.29
N LYS A 103 -4.79 -8.74 29.53
CA LYS A 103 -3.63 -7.86 29.32
C LYS A 103 -2.53 -8.56 28.53
N GLU A 104 -1.98 -7.85 27.55
CA GLU A 104 -0.74 -8.25 26.86
C GLU A 104 0.43 -8.27 27.85
N CYS A 105 1.22 -9.34 27.84
CA CYS A 105 2.44 -9.52 28.63
C CYS A 105 3.39 -10.52 27.95
N GLN A 106 4.50 -10.85 28.61
CA GLN A 106 5.47 -11.83 28.13
C GLN A 106 5.57 -12.97 29.15
N VAL A 107 5.58 -14.22 28.69
CA VAL A 107 5.89 -15.40 29.50
C VAL A 107 7.17 -16.05 29.00
N ARG A 108 7.97 -16.62 29.89
CA ARG A 108 9.22 -17.28 29.53
C ARG A 108 8.95 -18.73 29.14
N HIS A 109 9.29 -19.07 27.90
CA HIS A 109 9.32 -20.44 27.43
C HIS A 109 10.41 -21.24 28.16
N LYS A 110 10.23 -22.56 28.32
CA LYS A 110 11.20 -23.47 28.94
C LYS A 110 12.61 -23.40 28.34
N LEU A 111 12.71 -23.06 27.06
CA LEU A 111 13.96 -22.86 26.32
C LEU A 111 14.62 -21.48 26.55
N GLY A 112 14.05 -20.64 27.42
CA GLY A 112 14.62 -19.37 27.87
C GLY A 112 14.23 -18.13 27.06
N HIS A 113 13.55 -18.27 25.92
CA HIS A 113 13.02 -17.13 25.16
C HIS A 113 11.66 -16.68 25.70
N ASP A 114 11.32 -15.41 25.47
CA ASP A 114 10.03 -14.85 25.88
C ASP A 114 8.99 -15.03 24.76
N VAL A 115 7.75 -15.28 25.17
CA VAL A 115 6.58 -15.49 24.30
C VAL A 115 5.55 -14.40 24.60
N PRO A 116 5.17 -13.59 23.59
CA PRO A 116 4.15 -12.55 23.76
C PRO A 116 2.79 -13.21 23.90
N VAL A 117 2.03 -12.84 24.94
CA VAL A 117 0.73 -13.45 25.21
C VAL A 117 -0.28 -12.44 25.75
N ILE A 118 -1.56 -12.72 25.58
CA ILE A 118 -2.63 -12.09 26.36
C ILE A 118 -3.01 -13.04 27.49
N LYS A 119 -2.95 -12.55 28.73
CA LYS A 119 -3.39 -13.29 29.90
C LYS A 119 -4.72 -12.75 30.41
N ASN A 120 -5.66 -13.65 30.68
CA ASN A 120 -6.90 -13.39 31.39
C ASN A 120 -7.02 -14.39 32.55
N ALA A 121 -7.59 -13.97 33.66
CA ALA A 121 -7.70 -14.79 34.86
C ALA A 121 -9.05 -14.53 35.54
N SER A 122 -9.70 -15.61 35.97
CA SER A 122 -11.02 -15.57 36.60
C SER A 122 -11.07 -16.51 37.80
N VAL A 123 -11.70 -16.06 38.88
CA VAL A 123 -11.85 -16.87 40.10
C VAL A 123 -13.08 -17.76 39.97
N VAL A 124 -12.93 -19.03 40.33
CA VAL A 124 -14.03 -20.00 40.36
C VAL A 124 -14.51 -20.14 41.81
N ARG A 125 -15.83 -20.09 42.03
CA ARG A 125 -16.45 -20.24 43.35
C ARG A 125 -17.49 -21.37 43.34
N ASP A 126 -17.74 -21.96 44.51
CA ASP A 126 -18.85 -22.89 44.73
C ASP A 126 -20.17 -22.15 44.97
N ASP A 127 -21.28 -22.91 45.07
CA ASP A 127 -22.63 -22.39 45.32
C ASP A 127 -22.76 -21.64 46.66
N ASN A 128 -21.81 -21.84 47.59
CA ASN A 128 -21.75 -21.19 48.88
C ASN A 128 -20.80 -19.96 48.88
N GLY A 129 -20.27 -19.57 47.73
CA GLY A 129 -19.35 -18.45 47.56
C GLY A 129 -17.90 -18.71 47.99
N ARG A 130 -17.55 -19.94 48.36
CA ARG A 130 -16.17 -20.34 48.66
C ARG A 130 -15.37 -20.44 47.36
N ILE A 131 -14.13 -20.00 47.39
CA ILE A 131 -13.29 -19.97 46.20
C ILE A 131 -12.72 -21.36 45.95
N LEU A 132 -13.05 -21.98 44.83
CA LEU A 132 -12.52 -23.28 44.42
C LEU A 132 -11.13 -23.18 43.79
N GLY A 133 -10.81 -22.03 43.16
CA GLY A 133 -9.53 -21.83 42.48
C GLY A 133 -9.54 -20.71 41.46
N ILE A 134 -8.55 -20.71 40.58
CA ILE A 134 -8.42 -19.76 39.45
C ILE A 134 -8.37 -20.53 38.14
N VAL A 135 -9.03 -20.01 37.12
CA VAL A 135 -8.79 -20.38 35.72
C VAL A 135 -8.02 -19.25 35.06
N GLU A 136 -6.84 -19.55 34.50
CA GLU A 136 -6.11 -18.61 33.64
C GLU A 136 -6.16 -19.08 32.19
N THR A 137 -6.41 -18.14 31.29
CA THR A 137 -6.28 -18.33 29.85
C THR A 137 -5.13 -17.50 29.30
N ILE A 138 -4.38 -18.09 28.38
CA ILE A 138 -3.21 -17.51 27.72
C ILE A 138 -3.36 -17.66 26.21
N THR A 139 -3.51 -16.55 25.52
CA THR A 139 -3.53 -16.51 24.05
C THR A 139 -2.14 -16.17 23.53
N ASP A 140 -1.58 -17.00 22.66
CA ASP A 140 -0.30 -16.78 22.00
C ASP A 140 -0.39 -15.66 20.94
N LEU A 141 0.43 -14.63 21.08
CA LEU A 141 0.52 -13.52 20.13
C LEU A 141 1.74 -13.60 19.21
N THR A 142 2.51 -14.69 19.21
CA THR A 142 3.77 -14.80 18.46
C THR A 142 3.61 -14.47 16.98
N GLU A 143 2.60 -15.02 16.32
CA GLU A 143 2.33 -14.72 14.90
C GLU A 143 1.88 -13.27 14.70
N LEU A 144 1.04 -12.74 15.58
CA LEU A 144 0.61 -11.35 15.52
C LEU A 144 1.79 -10.38 15.69
N SER A 145 2.68 -10.64 16.66
CA SER A 145 3.90 -9.88 16.89
C SER A 145 4.87 -9.97 15.70
N ARG A 146 5.00 -11.15 15.07
CA ARG A 146 5.80 -11.32 13.85
C ARG A 146 5.26 -10.50 12.70
N VAL A 147 3.94 -10.52 12.49
CA VAL A 147 3.28 -9.72 11.45
C VAL A 147 3.45 -8.22 11.73
N ARG A 148 3.21 -7.77 12.97
CA ARG A 148 3.44 -6.37 13.40
C ARG A 148 4.88 -5.94 13.13
N ARG A 149 5.87 -6.74 13.53
CA ARG A 149 7.29 -6.44 13.31
C ARG A 149 7.66 -6.35 11.83
N ARG A 150 7.16 -7.26 10.98
CA ARG A 150 7.39 -7.19 9.53
C ARG A 150 6.76 -5.95 8.92
N ALA A 151 5.56 -5.56 9.38
CA ALA A 151 4.91 -4.34 8.92
C ALA A 151 5.70 -3.09 9.35
N GLU A 152 6.22 -3.06 10.57
CA GLU A 152 7.10 -1.98 11.05
C GLU A 152 8.41 -1.92 10.25
N GLU A 153 9.06 -3.04 9.98
CA GLU A 153 10.27 -3.11 9.16
C GLU A 153 10.00 -2.63 7.72
N ALA A 154 8.87 -3.01 7.13
CA ALA A 154 8.45 -2.54 5.81
C ALA A 154 8.17 -1.03 5.81
N ALA A 155 7.49 -0.52 6.85
CA ALA A 155 7.22 0.91 7.02
C ALA A 155 8.52 1.71 7.19
N LEU A 156 9.50 1.18 7.93
CA LEU A 156 10.83 1.80 8.07
C LEU A 156 11.56 1.88 6.73
N ARG A 157 11.58 0.80 5.95
CA ARG A 157 12.18 0.79 4.61
C ARG A 157 11.49 1.76 3.66
N LEU A 158 10.17 1.83 3.71
CA LEU A 158 9.41 2.80 2.93
C LEU A 158 9.76 4.23 3.37
N GLY A 159 9.88 4.46 4.68
CA GLY A 159 10.37 5.71 5.24
C GLY A 159 11.76 6.09 4.75
N GLU A 160 12.68 5.12 4.59
CA GLU A 160 14.01 5.34 4.01
C GLU A 160 13.96 5.81 2.55
N VAL A 161 13.08 5.24 1.72
CA VAL A 161 12.87 5.64 0.32
C VAL A 161 12.24 7.03 0.23
N HIS A 162 11.40 7.40 1.18
CA HIS A 162 10.72 8.70 1.20
C HIS A 162 11.38 9.72 2.12
N ARG A 163 12.65 9.51 2.52
CA ARG A 163 13.42 10.54 3.23
C ARG A 163 13.49 11.79 2.36
N LEU A 164 13.41 12.94 3.02
CA LEU A 164 13.63 14.24 2.37
C LEU A 164 14.99 14.28 1.63
N ASP A 165 15.97 13.52 2.13
CA ASP A 165 17.30 13.36 1.53
C ASP A 165 17.26 12.76 0.11
N ASN A 166 16.18 12.05 -0.24
CA ASN A 166 15.95 11.51 -1.58
C ASN A 166 15.22 12.49 -2.51
N ILE A 167 14.77 13.65 -2.00
CA ILE A 167 14.26 14.74 -2.83
C ILE A 167 15.44 15.64 -3.18
N ILE A 168 15.90 15.52 -4.42
CA ILE A 168 17.12 16.20 -4.88
C ILE A 168 16.80 17.59 -5.41
N GLY A 169 17.46 18.61 -4.86
CA GLY A 169 17.39 19.99 -5.35
C GLY A 169 18.10 20.98 -4.44
N LYS A 170 18.68 22.03 -5.02
CA LYS A 170 19.37 23.14 -4.33
C LYS A 170 18.88 24.52 -4.78
N SER A 171 18.12 24.57 -5.88
CA SER A 171 17.54 25.78 -6.46
C SER A 171 16.68 26.55 -5.45
N PRO A 172 16.58 27.89 -5.57
CA PRO A 172 15.72 28.69 -4.70
C PRO A 172 14.26 28.22 -4.68
N ALA A 173 13.75 27.77 -5.84
CA ALA A 173 12.40 27.23 -5.97
C ALA A 173 12.21 25.97 -5.11
N MET A 174 13.17 25.04 -5.14
CA MET A 174 13.13 23.83 -4.32
C MET A 174 13.30 24.11 -2.82
N ARG A 175 14.09 25.13 -2.42
CA ARG A 175 14.16 25.56 -1.01
C ARG A 175 12.81 25.96 -0.45
N GLY A 176 11.95 26.58 -1.28
CA GLY A 176 10.56 26.86 -0.92
C GLY A 176 9.78 25.58 -0.65
N VAL A 177 9.88 24.60 -1.55
CA VAL A 177 9.22 23.30 -1.41
C VAL A 177 9.66 22.57 -0.13
N PHE A 178 10.97 22.55 0.18
CA PHE A 178 11.47 21.92 1.41
C PHE A 178 10.89 22.55 2.68
N ARG A 179 10.85 23.88 2.76
CA ARG A 179 10.21 24.59 3.89
C ARG A 179 8.72 24.25 4.00
N SER A 180 8.02 24.18 2.87
CA SER A 180 6.61 23.78 2.85
C SER A 180 6.40 22.34 3.30
N ILE A 181 7.29 21.41 2.95
CA ILE A 181 7.25 20.02 3.42
C ILE A 181 7.39 19.96 4.94
N GLU A 182 8.34 20.70 5.51
CA GLU A 182 8.57 20.72 6.96
C GLU A 182 7.36 21.29 7.71
N ALA A 183 6.82 22.42 7.26
CA ALA A 183 5.62 23.02 7.83
C ALA A 183 4.39 22.10 7.68
N ALA A 184 4.23 21.45 6.53
CA ALA A 184 3.16 20.49 6.32
C ALA A 184 3.30 19.29 7.25
N ALA A 185 4.49 18.70 7.37
CA ALA A 185 4.74 17.53 8.21
C ALA A 185 4.34 17.75 9.67
N ALA A 186 4.60 18.94 10.21
CA ALA A 186 4.26 19.33 11.57
C ALA A 186 2.76 19.61 11.82
N SER A 187 1.91 19.56 10.78
CA SER A 187 0.48 19.89 10.84
C SER A 187 -0.40 18.72 10.43
N GLU A 188 -1.63 18.66 10.95
CA GLU A 188 -2.67 17.70 10.54
C GLU A 188 -3.52 18.22 9.34
N ALA A 189 -3.19 19.38 8.79
CA ALA A 189 -3.91 19.98 7.68
C ALA A 189 -3.89 19.09 6.41
N THR A 190 -4.97 19.16 5.64
CA THR A 190 -5.02 18.59 4.29
C THR A 190 -4.01 19.29 3.39
N VAL A 191 -3.13 18.51 2.76
CA VAL A 191 -2.09 19.02 1.86
C VAL A 191 -2.51 18.78 0.41
N ALA A 192 -2.36 19.80 -0.44
CA ALA A 192 -2.62 19.71 -1.87
C ALA A 192 -1.32 19.96 -2.66
N ILE A 193 -0.77 18.91 -3.24
CA ILE A 193 0.46 18.95 -4.04
C ILE A 193 0.08 19.18 -5.51
N ARG A 194 0.54 20.29 -6.08
CA ARG A 194 0.39 20.57 -7.52
C ARG A 194 1.75 20.46 -8.20
N GLY A 195 1.80 19.77 -9.32
CA GLY A 195 3.01 19.66 -10.12
C GLY A 195 2.80 18.81 -11.36
N GLU A 196 3.55 19.12 -12.42
CA GLU A 196 3.52 18.34 -13.67
C GLU A 196 3.85 16.86 -13.43
N SER A 197 3.48 16.00 -14.38
CA SER A 197 3.83 14.59 -14.31
C SER A 197 5.36 14.43 -14.31
N GLY A 198 5.86 13.50 -13.50
CA GLY A 198 7.30 13.23 -13.39
C GLY A 198 8.09 14.21 -12.52
N THR A 199 7.45 15.12 -11.78
CA THR A 199 8.14 16.08 -10.89
C THR A 199 8.53 15.53 -9.51
N GLY A 200 7.98 14.37 -9.11
CA GLY A 200 8.24 13.75 -7.80
C GLY A 200 7.17 13.98 -6.73
N LYS A 201 5.90 14.18 -7.11
CA LYS A 201 4.78 14.42 -6.17
C LYS A 201 4.66 13.36 -5.07
N GLU A 202 4.86 12.09 -5.42
CA GLU A 202 4.82 10.96 -4.49
C GLU A 202 5.95 11.01 -3.43
N LEU A 203 7.16 11.41 -3.84
CA LEU A 203 8.28 11.61 -2.90
C LEU A 203 7.95 12.73 -1.90
N VAL A 204 7.35 13.82 -2.37
CA VAL A 204 6.90 14.92 -1.49
C VAL A 204 5.82 14.45 -0.51
N ALA A 205 4.82 13.70 -0.97
CA ALA A 205 3.78 13.15 -0.11
C ALA A 205 4.35 12.21 0.96
N GLY A 206 5.25 11.31 0.57
CA GLY A 206 5.96 10.43 1.49
C GLY A 206 6.78 11.20 2.51
N ALA A 207 7.58 12.19 2.07
CA ALA A 207 8.39 13.00 2.97
C ALA A 207 7.55 13.75 4.02
N ILE A 208 6.37 14.24 3.65
CA ILE A 208 5.43 14.86 4.58
C ILE A 208 4.92 13.84 5.60
N HIS A 209 4.51 12.65 5.16
CA HIS A 209 3.99 11.61 6.03
C HIS A 209 5.03 11.11 7.03
N PHE A 210 6.22 10.69 6.55
CA PHE A 210 7.24 10.08 7.41
C PHE A 210 7.88 11.08 8.39
N ARG A 211 7.79 12.39 8.12
CA ARG A 211 8.21 13.44 9.06
C ARG A 211 7.10 13.91 10.00
N SER A 212 5.88 13.43 9.84
CA SER A 212 4.74 13.82 10.67
C SER A 212 4.63 12.96 11.95
N PRO A 213 3.78 13.35 12.92
CA PRO A 213 3.45 12.48 14.06
C PRO A 213 2.90 11.10 13.65
N ARG A 214 2.34 10.99 12.43
CA ARG A 214 1.82 9.75 11.85
C ARG A 214 2.87 8.95 11.06
N GLY A 215 4.16 9.31 11.08
CA GLY A 215 5.19 8.66 10.26
C GLY A 215 5.47 7.18 10.58
N ARG A 216 4.91 6.64 11.67
CA ARG A 216 4.92 5.19 12.01
C ARG A 216 3.61 4.48 11.66
N GLN A 217 2.59 5.23 11.24
CA GLN A 217 1.27 4.74 10.87
C GLN A 217 1.25 4.42 9.36
N PRO A 218 0.26 3.67 8.85
CA PRO A 218 0.21 3.36 7.43
C PRO A 218 0.06 4.62 6.56
N ILE A 219 0.73 4.62 5.41
CA ILE A 219 0.41 5.49 4.28
C ILE A 219 -0.22 4.65 3.18
N VAL A 220 -1.46 4.96 2.82
CA VAL A 220 -2.21 4.26 1.77
C VAL A 220 -2.27 5.16 0.55
N THR A 221 -1.64 4.72 -0.54
CA THR A 221 -1.57 5.45 -1.80
C THR A 221 -2.64 4.96 -2.78
N VAL A 222 -3.40 5.88 -3.37
CA VAL A 222 -4.42 5.57 -4.37
C VAL A 222 -4.24 6.48 -5.57
N ASN A 223 -4.11 5.89 -6.76
CA ASN A 223 -4.13 6.63 -8.01
C ASN A 223 -5.56 6.69 -8.56
N CYS A 224 -6.14 7.88 -8.58
CA CYS A 224 -7.53 8.12 -8.98
C CYS A 224 -7.77 8.03 -10.50
N SER A 225 -6.72 8.02 -11.31
CA SER A 225 -6.83 7.95 -12.78
C SER A 225 -6.78 6.52 -13.34
N ALA A 226 -6.34 5.55 -12.52
CA ALA A 226 -6.02 4.20 -12.99
C ALA A 226 -7.23 3.24 -13.06
N LEU A 227 -8.36 3.59 -12.43
CA LEU A 227 -9.51 2.73 -12.24
C LEU A 227 -10.77 3.32 -12.87
N SER A 228 -11.71 2.46 -13.28
CA SER A 228 -13.07 2.91 -13.63
C SER A 228 -13.75 3.49 -12.39
N GLU A 229 -14.76 4.35 -12.59
CA GLU A 229 -15.47 5.02 -11.50
C GLU A 229 -15.98 4.04 -10.42
N THR A 230 -16.64 2.95 -10.82
CA THR A 230 -17.18 1.94 -9.90
C THR A 230 -16.09 1.19 -9.13
N LEU A 231 -14.97 0.89 -9.78
CA LEU A 231 -13.83 0.25 -9.14
C LEU A 231 -13.12 1.21 -8.18
N LEU A 232 -12.96 2.48 -8.57
CA LEU A 232 -12.34 3.49 -7.73
C LEU A 232 -13.19 3.76 -6.48
N GLU A 233 -14.51 3.85 -6.63
CA GLU A 233 -15.43 3.99 -5.50
C GLU A 233 -15.33 2.79 -4.56
N SER A 234 -15.34 1.58 -5.11
CA SER A 234 -15.21 0.35 -4.33
C SER A 234 -13.86 0.23 -3.63
N GLU A 235 -12.78 0.68 -4.27
CA GLU A 235 -11.43 0.68 -3.73
C GLU A 235 -11.32 1.70 -2.58
N LEU A 236 -11.78 2.93 -2.77
CA LEU A 236 -11.70 4.00 -1.77
C LEU A 236 -12.56 3.72 -0.54
N PHE A 237 -13.83 3.37 -0.75
CA PHE A 237 -14.84 3.28 0.31
C PHE A 237 -15.15 1.86 0.78
N GLY A 238 -14.74 0.84 0.03
CA GLY A 238 -15.11 -0.55 0.30
C GLY A 238 -16.52 -0.88 -0.19
N HIS A 239 -16.90 -2.14 -0.08
CA HIS A 239 -18.23 -2.61 -0.47
C HIS A 239 -18.71 -3.77 0.41
N VAL A 240 -20.02 -3.92 0.51
CA VAL A 240 -20.65 -5.14 1.04
C VAL A 240 -20.95 -6.12 -0.09
N LYS A 241 -21.07 -7.40 0.24
CA LYS A 241 -21.47 -8.45 -0.69
C LYS A 241 -22.79 -8.06 -1.38
N GLY A 242 -22.83 -8.18 -2.70
CA GLY A 242 -24.00 -7.86 -3.52
C GLY A 242 -24.17 -6.38 -3.87
N ALA A 243 -23.23 -5.51 -3.51
CA ALA A 243 -23.30 -4.08 -3.84
C ALA A 243 -23.29 -3.78 -5.35
N TYR A 244 -22.66 -4.64 -6.16
CA TYR A 244 -22.65 -4.59 -7.63
C TYR A 244 -22.37 -5.98 -8.21
N THR A 245 -22.52 -6.13 -9.53
CA THR A 245 -22.20 -7.35 -10.27
C THR A 245 -20.72 -7.70 -10.13
N GLY A 246 -20.41 -8.74 -9.36
CA GLY A 246 -19.04 -9.17 -9.06
C GLY A 246 -18.61 -8.97 -7.59
N ALA A 247 -19.43 -8.30 -6.77
CA ALA A 247 -19.22 -8.16 -5.33
C ALA A 247 -19.53 -9.47 -4.57
N LEU A 248 -18.68 -10.48 -4.74
CA LEU A 248 -18.86 -11.83 -4.19
C LEU A 248 -18.70 -11.90 -2.66
N ARG A 249 -17.96 -10.95 -2.08
CA ARG A 249 -17.65 -10.85 -0.65
C ARG A 249 -17.53 -9.40 -0.23
N ASP A 250 -17.62 -9.14 1.06
CA ASP A 250 -17.32 -7.83 1.63
C ASP A 250 -15.85 -7.47 1.42
N ARG A 251 -15.58 -6.18 1.21
CA ARG A 251 -14.23 -5.63 1.10
C ARG A 251 -14.13 -4.31 1.83
N ILE A 252 -13.06 -4.18 2.62
CA ILE A 252 -12.70 -2.95 3.32
C ILE A 252 -12.11 -1.95 2.30
N GLY A 253 -12.45 -0.67 2.43
CA GLY A 253 -11.93 0.39 1.57
C GLY A 253 -10.58 0.96 2.02
N ARG A 254 -9.88 1.65 1.12
CA ARG A 254 -8.59 2.30 1.41
C ARG A 254 -8.67 3.34 2.53
N PHE A 255 -9.79 4.03 2.68
CA PHE A 255 -9.97 4.96 3.80
C PHE A 255 -10.00 4.25 5.16
N GLU A 256 -10.60 3.06 5.25
CA GLU A 256 -10.59 2.24 6.46
C GLU A 256 -9.21 1.62 6.69
N GLU A 257 -8.56 1.13 5.64
CA GLU A 257 -7.20 0.57 5.73
C GLU A 257 -6.17 1.58 6.26
N ALA A 258 -6.39 2.86 6.00
CA ALA A 258 -5.53 3.96 6.44
C ALA A 258 -5.87 4.53 7.82
N ALA A 259 -6.80 3.92 8.57
CA ALA A 259 -7.22 4.43 9.88
C ALA A 259 -6.02 4.66 10.82
N GLY A 260 -5.97 5.83 11.46
CA GLY A 260 -4.85 6.31 12.27
C GLY A 260 -3.66 6.84 11.45
N GLY A 261 -3.62 6.59 10.14
CA GLY A 261 -2.53 6.93 9.24
C GLY A 261 -2.83 8.06 8.25
N THR A 262 -2.30 7.93 7.04
CA THR A 262 -2.42 8.92 5.96
C THR A 262 -2.89 8.28 4.67
N VAL A 263 -3.82 8.94 3.98
CA VAL A 263 -4.21 8.59 2.60
C VAL A 263 -3.58 9.57 1.64
N PHE A 264 -2.83 9.06 0.67
CA PHE A 264 -2.32 9.83 -0.46
C PHE A 264 -3.17 9.56 -1.70
N LEU A 265 -3.86 10.59 -2.19
CA LEU A 265 -4.69 10.51 -3.38
C LEU A 265 -3.98 11.21 -4.56
N ASP A 266 -3.43 10.43 -5.47
CA ASP A 266 -2.79 10.95 -6.68
C ASP A 266 -3.80 11.13 -7.82
N GLU A 267 -3.54 12.13 -8.65
CA GLU A 267 -4.40 12.57 -9.75
C GLU A 267 -5.86 12.87 -9.33
N ILE A 268 -6.02 13.62 -8.23
CA ILE A 268 -7.35 14.00 -7.69
C ILE A 268 -8.21 14.81 -8.68
N GLY A 269 -7.58 15.44 -9.68
CA GLY A 269 -8.27 16.18 -10.74
C GLY A 269 -9.01 15.30 -11.77
N ASP A 270 -8.91 13.97 -11.64
CA ASP A 270 -9.61 12.99 -12.49
C ASP A 270 -10.83 12.35 -11.80
N LEU A 271 -11.18 12.78 -10.59
CA LEU A 271 -12.34 12.26 -9.89
C LEU A 271 -13.66 12.56 -10.61
N SER A 272 -14.54 11.55 -10.67
CA SER A 272 -15.91 11.72 -11.11
C SER A 272 -16.72 12.58 -10.13
N PRO A 273 -17.80 13.25 -10.59
CA PRO A 273 -18.64 14.05 -9.70
C PRO A 273 -19.19 13.26 -8.50
N LEU A 274 -19.54 11.98 -8.68
CA LEU A 274 -20.05 11.13 -7.61
C LEU A 274 -19.01 10.92 -6.50
N ILE A 275 -17.78 10.60 -6.89
CA ILE A 275 -16.69 10.38 -5.93
C ILE A 275 -16.31 11.68 -5.24
N GLN A 276 -16.37 12.83 -5.92
CA GLN A 276 -16.15 14.14 -5.32
C GLN A 276 -17.13 14.41 -4.15
N VAL A 277 -18.42 14.04 -4.29
CA VAL A 277 -19.40 14.19 -3.20
C VAL A 277 -19.03 13.32 -2.00
N LYS A 278 -18.68 12.06 -2.24
CA LYS A 278 -18.31 11.16 -1.15
C LYS A 278 -17.02 11.60 -0.45
N LEU A 279 -16.02 12.02 -1.22
CA LEU A 279 -14.77 12.54 -0.66
C LEU A 279 -14.97 13.80 0.17
N LEU A 280 -15.91 14.68 -0.23
CA LEU A 280 -16.26 15.85 0.57
C LEU A 280 -16.76 15.46 1.96
N ARG A 281 -17.62 14.43 2.06
CA ARG A 281 -18.08 13.90 3.37
C ARG A 281 -16.93 13.37 4.21
N VAL A 282 -15.99 12.66 3.60
CA VAL A 282 -14.79 12.19 4.29
C VAL A 282 -13.98 13.34 4.89
N LEU A 283 -13.79 14.43 4.12
CA LEU A 283 -13.03 15.59 4.56
C LEU A 283 -13.76 16.44 5.62
N GLN A 284 -15.09 16.49 5.56
CA GLN A 284 -15.90 17.33 6.45
C GLN A 284 -16.33 16.59 7.72
N GLU A 285 -16.94 15.41 7.57
CA GLU A 285 -17.60 14.66 8.64
C GLU A 285 -16.67 13.62 9.27
N ARG A 286 -15.53 13.29 8.61
CA ARG A 286 -14.65 12.19 9.02
C ARG A 286 -15.39 10.86 9.10
N GLU A 287 -16.33 10.66 8.18
CA GLU A 287 -17.14 9.46 8.06
C GLU A 287 -17.10 8.91 6.63
N ILE A 288 -17.26 7.60 6.52
CA ILE A 288 -17.44 6.88 5.24
C ILE A 288 -18.65 5.95 5.31
N GLU A 289 -19.15 5.60 4.13
CA GLU A 289 -20.19 4.60 3.90
C GLU A 289 -19.68 3.64 2.80
N ARG A 290 -19.74 2.32 3.04
CA ARG A 290 -19.38 1.33 2.03
C ARG A 290 -20.41 1.32 0.90
N VAL A 291 -20.00 0.96 -0.31
CA VAL A 291 -20.94 0.80 -1.42
C VAL A 291 -21.93 -0.32 -1.05
N GLY A 292 -23.23 -0.02 -1.15
CA GLY A 292 -24.31 -0.93 -0.77
C GLY A 292 -24.67 -0.96 0.73
N GLU A 293 -24.01 -0.15 1.56
CA GLU A 293 -24.27 -0.06 3.01
C GLU A 293 -24.63 1.39 3.37
N SER A 294 -25.66 1.60 4.19
CA SER A 294 -26.02 2.94 4.73
C SER A 294 -25.43 3.21 6.12
N ARG A 295 -24.60 2.28 6.62
CA ARG A 295 -23.95 2.41 7.92
C ARG A 295 -22.77 3.36 7.79
N ARG A 296 -22.82 4.44 8.56
CA ARG A 296 -21.72 5.40 8.70
C ARG A 296 -20.64 4.86 9.62
N ARG A 297 -19.39 5.13 9.26
CA ARG A 297 -18.20 4.70 10.00
C ARG A 297 -17.27 5.89 10.16
N SER A 298 -17.02 6.29 11.41
CA SER A 298 -16.05 7.34 11.71
C SER A 298 -14.63 6.85 11.45
N ILE A 299 -13.80 7.71 10.85
CA ILE A 299 -12.40 7.43 10.52
C ILE A 299 -11.50 8.59 10.93
N ASP A 300 -10.38 8.27 11.56
CA ASP A 300 -9.29 9.22 11.79
C ASP A 300 -8.21 9.03 10.73
N ILE A 301 -8.13 9.95 9.77
CA ILE A 301 -7.13 9.90 8.70
C ILE A 301 -6.61 11.29 8.36
N ARG A 302 -5.33 11.35 8.02
CA ARG A 302 -4.74 12.51 7.34
C ARG A 302 -4.86 12.34 5.83
N ILE A 303 -5.14 13.42 5.10
CA ILE A 303 -5.27 13.37 3.63
C ILE A 303 -4.19 14.25 2.98
N ILE A 304 -3.47 13.66 2.03
CA ILE A 304 -2.56 14.36 1.12
C ILE A 304 -3.07 14.08 -0.29
N THR A 305 -3.21 15.12 -1.11
CA THR A 305 -3.66 14.97 -2.50
C THR A 305 -2.61 15.47 -3.46
N ALA A 306 -2.59 14.93 -4.67
CA ALA A 306 -1.72 15.35 -5.75
C ALA A 306 -2.49 15.47 -7.07
N THR A 307 -2.07 16.41 -7.93
CA THR A 307 -2.61 16.56 -9.29
C THR A 307 -1.66 17.35 -10.18
N HIS A 308 -1.66 17.03 -11.48
CA HIS A 308 -1.04 17.88 -12.51
C HIS A 308 -1.98 18.96 -13.05
N ARG A 309 -3.29 18.86 -12.77
CA ARG A 309 -4.30 19.77 -13.32
C ARG A 309 -4.48 21.03 -12.49
N ASP A 310 -4.97 22.08 -13.14
CA ASP A 310 -5.45 23.27 -12.46
C ASP A 310 -6.87 23.04 -11.92
N LEU A 311 -7.00 22.70 -10.64
CA LEU A 311 -8.31 22.47 -10.02
C LEU A 311 -9.19 23.73 -10.07
N ALA A 312 -8.62 24.94 -10.00
CA ALA A 312 -9.41 26.17 -10.07
C ALA A 312 -10.00 26.38 -11.47
N ALA A 313 -9.29 25.96 -12.52
CA ALA A 313 -9.84 25.93 -13.87
C ALA A 313 -10.98 24.90 -13.98
N LEU A 314 -10.80 23.69 -13.45
CA LEU A 314 -11.84 22.66 -13.47
C LEU A 314 -13.11 23.08 -12.70
N VAL A 315 -12.97 23.86 -11.63
CA VAL A 315 -14.10 24.46 -10.91
C VAL A 315 -14.84 25.44 -11.81
N ARG A 316 -14.13 26.35 -12.48
CA ARG A 316 -14.74 27.31 -13.43
C ARG A 316 -15.44 26.62 -14.60
N GLU A 317 -14.94 25.45 -15.01
CA GLU A 317 -15.53 24.61 -16.06
C GLU A 317 -16.70 23.73 -15.57
N GLY A 318 -17.02 23.75 -14.27
CA GLY A 318 -18.09 22.91 -13.68
C GLY A 318 -17.73 21.41 -13.59
N ARG A 319 -16.46 21.06 -13.81
CA ARG A 319 -15.96 19.67 -13.78
C ARG A 319 -15.46 19.23 -12.39
N PHE A 320 -15.20 20.19 -11.51
CA PHE A 320 -14.79 19.95 -10.14
C PHE A 320 -15.61 20.81 -9.19
N ARG A 321 -16.05 20.25 -8.06
CA ARG A 321 -16.88 20.99 -7.12
C ARG A 321 -16.08 22.03 -6.35
N GLU A 322 -16.65 23.22 -6.23
CA GLU A 322 -16.05 24.35 -5.52
C GLU A 322 -15.84 24.06 -4.03
N ASP A 323 -16.84 23.45 -3.37
CA ASP A 323 -16.79 23.09 -1.95
C ASP A 323 -15.64 22.12 -1.62
N LEU A 324 -15.45 21.09 -2.44
CA LEU A 324 -14.35 20.15 -2.33
C LEU A 324 -13.00 20.83 -2.59
N TYR A 325 -12.91 21.68 -3.60
CA TYR A 325 -11.68 22.40 -3.91
C TYR A 325 -11.17 23.22 -2.72
N TYR A 326 -12.04 23.99 -2.05
CA TYR A 326 -11.62 24.77 -0.87
C TYR A 326 -11.25 23.88 0.32
N ARG A 327 -11.89 22.71 0.49
CA ARG A 327 -11.50 21.75 1.53
C ARG A 327 -10.17 21.03 1.27
N LEU A 328 -9.78 20.89 0.00
CA LEU A 328 -8.48 20.35 -0.39
C LEU A 328 -7.37 21.39 -0.33
N LYS A 329 -7.64 22.63 -0.73
CA LYS A 329 -6.66 23.73 -0.85
C LYS A 329 -6.32 24.40 0.50
N VAL A 330 -6.22 23.61 1.58
CA VAL A 330 -5.87 24.15 2.91
C VAL A 330 -4.37 24.47 2.97
N PHE A 331 -3.51 23.54 2.55
CA PHE A 331 -2.07 23.75 2.48
C PHE A 331 -1.53 23.37 1.09
N PRO A 332 -1.50 24.30 0.13
CA PRO A 332 -1.00 24.02 -1.21
C PRO A 332 0.53 24.00 -1.27
N ILE A 333 1.10 23.00 -1.95
CA ILE A 333 2.52 22.90 -2.27
C ILE A 333 2.65 22.77 -3.78
N VAL A 334 3.35 23.71 -4.42
CA VAL A 334 3.59 23.69 -5.87
C VAL A 334 5.02 23.21 -6.12
N ILE A 335 5.17 22.10 -6.85
CA ILE A 335 6.46 21.59 -7.27
C ILE A 335 6.79 22.19 -8.65
N PRO A 336 7.91 22.92 -8.79
CA PRO A 336 8.28 23.52 -10.06
C PRO A 336 8.69 22.42 -11.08
N PRO A 337 8.36 22.61 -12.37
CA PRO A 337 8.85 21.74 -13.42
C PRO A 337 10.37 21.87 -13.56
N LEU A 338 11.03 20.85 -14.12
CA LEU A 338 12.49 20.75 -14.20
C LEU A 338 13.12 21.92 -14.97
N ARG A 339 12.46 22.41 -16.02
CA ARG A 339 12.88 23.61 -16.78
C ARG A 339 12.96 24.91 -15.98
N GLU A 340 12.24 25.01 -14.85
CA GLU A 340 12.29 26.16 -13.94
C GLU A 340 13.33 25.99 -12.83
N ARG A 341 13.97 24.81 -12.75
CA ARG A 341 15.02 24.48 -11.77
C ARG A 341 16.24 23.82 -12.45
N ARG A 342 16.70 24.38 -13.57
CA ARG A 342 17.83 23.83 -14.36
C ARG A 342 19.12 23.67 -13.54
N GLU A 343 19.32 24.47 -12.51
CA GLU A 343 20.45 24.37 -11.57
C GLU A 343 20.51 23.04 -10.79
N ASP A 344 19.38 22.33 -10.71
CA ASP A 344 19.27 21.04 -10.04
C ASP A 344 19.62 19.85 -10.95
N ILE A 345 19.64 20.06 -12.28
CA ILE A 345 19.90 19.01 -13.27
C ILE A 345 21.26 18.31 -13.04
N PRO A 346 22.40 19.00 -12.83
CA PRO A 346 23.68 18.33 -12.58
C PRO A 346 23.66 17.44 -11.33
N LEU A 347 22.94 17.86 -10.29
CA LEU A 347 22.82 17.10 -9.05
C LEU A 347 21.95 15.86 -9.25
N LEU A 348 20.86 15.98 -10.01
CA LEU A 348 20.00 14.87 -10.39
C LEU A 348 20.77 13.84 -11.25
N ILE A 349 21.55 14.29 -12.22
CA ILE A 349 22.39 13.40 -13.05
C ILE A 349 23.34 12.59 -12.16
N SER A 350 24.07 13.28 -11.27
CA SER A 350 25.02 12.63 -10.36
C SER A 350 24.32 11.58 -9.49
N HIS A 351 23.14 11.93 -8.94
CA HIS A 351 22.34 11.02 -8.14
C HIS A 351 21.92 9.76 -8.91
N PHE A 352 21.43 9.91 -10.15
CA PHE A 352 21.02 8.78 -10.97
C PHE A 352 22.21 7.91 -11.41
N ILE A 353 23.35 8.52 -11.74
CA ILE A 353 24.59 7.79 -12.05
C ILE A 353 24.99 6.90 -10.86
N ASP A 354 25.04 7.48 -9.66
CA ASP A 354 25.37 6.74 -8.43
C ASP A 354 24.38 5.59 -8.17
N ALA A 355 23.08 5.85 -8.35
CA ALA A 355 22.05 4.85 -8.18
C ALA A 355 22.19 3.68 -9.18
N PHE A 356 22.42 3.98 -10.45
CA PHE A 356 22.55 2.97 -11.50
C PHE A 356 23.88 2.21 -11.43
N ASN A 357 24.98 2.84 -11.03
CA ASN A 357 26.24 2.13 -10.74
C ASN A 357 26.05 1.08 -9.65
N ARG A 358 25.40 1.44 -8.53
CA ARG A 358 25.09 0.47 -7.45
C ARG A 358 24.24 -0.70 -7.93
N LYS A 359 23.30 -0.45 -8.86
CA LYS A 359 22.37 -1.46 -9.37
C LYS A 359 23.00 -2.38 -10.43
N THR A 360 23.87 -1.84 -11.29
CA THR A 360 24.40 -2.55 -12.47
C THR A 360 25.84 -3.05 -12.29
N GLY A 361 26.55 -2.57 -11.27
CA GLY A 361 27.97 -2.86 -11.08
C GLY A 361 28.89 -2.13 -12.07
N LYS A 362 28.37 -1.19 -12.87
CA LYS A 362 29.17 -0.32 -13.73
C LYS A 362 29.90 0.75 -12.90
N HIS A 363 30.88 1.39 -13.53
CA HIS A 363 31.68 2.47 -12.96
C HIS A 363 31.64 3.71 -13.88
N ILE A 364 30.43 4.20 -14.17
CA ILE A 364 30.27 5.46 -14.90
C ILE A 364 30.49 6.62 -13.92
N VAL A 365 31.41 7.52 -14.22
CA VAL A 365 31.80 8.63 -13.35
C VAL A 365 30.94 9.86 -13.59
N ASP A 366 30.63 10.19 -14.85
CA ASP A 366 29.91 11.41 -15.21
C ASP A 366 29.34 11.35 -16.64
N VAL A 367 28.71 12.43 -17.09
CA VAL A 367 28.33 12.69 -18.49
C VAL A 367 29.37 13.57 -19.20
N ALA A 368 29.46 13.47 -20.52
CA ALA A 368 30.29 14.37 -21.32
C ALA A 368 29.78 15.82 -21.25
N PRO A 369 30.67 16.84 -21.36
CA PRO A 369 30.26 18.24 -21.38
C PRO A 369 29.21 18.57 -22.46
N ALA A 370 29.26 17.87 -23.60
CA ALA A 370 28.25 17.99 -24.65
C ALA A 370 26.87 17.49 -24.20
N VAL A 371 26.82 16.35 -23.49
CA VAL A 371 25.59 15.81 -22.89
C VAL A 371 25.05 16.74 -21.82
N MET A 372 25.92 17.28 -20.95
CA MET A 372 25.52 18.24 -19.92
C MET A 372 24.84 19.48 -20.55
N ARG A 373 25.40 20.01 -21.64
CA ARG A 373 24.78 21.14 -22.37
C ARG A 373 23.40 20.76 -22.93
N LEU A 374 23.29 19.61 -23.59
CA LEU A 374 22.01 19.12 -24.11
C LEU A 374 20.96 18.99 -22.99
N PHE A 375 21.36 18.45 -21.83
CA PHE A 375 20.47 18.28 -20.70
C PHE A 375 20.06 19.62 -20.08
N LEU A 376 20.96 20.60 -20.04
CA LEU A 376 20.65 21.95 -19.54
C LEU A 376 19.78 22.73 -20.52
N ASP A 377 19.87 22.49 -21.83
CA ASP A 377 19.10 23.21 -22.86
C ASP A 377 17.70 22.61 -23.06
N HIS A 378 17.51 21.32 -22.79
CA HIS A 378 16.23 20.64 -22.95
C HIS A 378 15.14 21.13 -21.96
N ASP A 379 13.88 21.13 -22.41
CA ASP A 379 12.74 21.64 -21.61
C ASP A 379 12.11 20.59 -20.69
N TRP A 380 12.47 19.32 -20.85
CA TRP A 380 12.05 18.19 -20.01
C TRP A 380 10.52 18.13 -19.76
N PRO A 381 9.70 17.93 -20.80
CA PRO A 381 8.24 17.80 -20.67
C PRO A 381 7.80 16.65 -19.74
N GLY A 382 8.60 15.58 -19.61
CA GLY A 382 8.41 14.50 -18.64
C GLY A 382 9.16 14.69 -17.32
N ASN A 383 9.74 15.87 -17.10
CA ASN A 383 10.43 16.29 -15.88
C ASN A 383 11.53 15.29 -15.45
N VAL A 384 11.61 15.00 -14.15
CA VAL A 384 12.66 14.16 -13.57
C VAL A 384 12.57 12.71 -14.06
N ARG A 385 11.35 12.22 -14.32
CA ARG A 385 11.14 10.86 -14.85
C ARG A 385 11.75 10.69 -16.25
N GLU A 386 11.62 11.70 -17.11
CA GLU A 386 12.24 11.69 -18.44
C GLU A 386 13.77 11.75 -18.35
N LEU A 387 14.31 12.58 -17.45
CA LEU A 387 15.75 12.66 -17.19
C LEU A 387 16.30 11.32 -16.71
N GLU A 388 15.63 10.69 -15.74
CA GLU A 388 15.99 9.36 -15.23
C GLU A 388 16.01 8.31 -16.35
N HIS A 389 14.95 8.25 -17.17
CA HIS A 389 14.89 7.31 -18.30
C HIS A 389 15.98 7.56 -19.34
N ALA A 390 16.31 8.83 -19.62
CA ALA A 390 17.37 9.17 -20.56
C ALA A 390 18.74 8.68 -20.08
N ILE A 391 19.01 8.83 -18.77
CA ILE A 391 20.24 8.34 -18.15
C ILE A 391 20.23 6.80 -18.11
N GLU A 392 19.11 6.17 -17.73
CA GLU A 392 19.00 4.70 -17.73
C GLU A 392 19.26 4.11 -19.12
N HIS A 393 18.69 4.72 -20.18
CA HIS A 393 18.98 4.35 -21.56
C HIS A 393 20.47 4.46 -21.89
N ALA A 394 21.10 5.57 -21.52
CA ALA A 394 22.53 5.76 -21.71
C ALA A 394 23.38 4.74 -20.94
N PHE A 395 22.95 4.34 -19.74
CA PHE A 395 23.59 3.27 -18.98
C PHE A 395 23.56 1.93 -19.68
N VAL A 396 22.56 1.63 -20.51
CA VAL A 396 22.52 0.37 -21.28
C VAL A 396 23.58 0.37 -22.37
N LEU A 397 23.75 1.48 -23.09
CA LEU A 397 24.64 1.59 -24.25
C LEU A 397 26.08 1.92 -23.89
N CYS A 398 26.29 2.68 -22.82
CA CYS A 398 27.60 3.15 -22.42
C CYS A 398 28.48 1.97 -21.95
N GLY A 399 29.55 1.72 -22.69
CA GLY A 399 30.63 0.80 -22.34
C GLY A 399 31.86 1.48 -21.75
N ARG A 400 31.78 2.78 -21.46
CA ARG A 400 32.87 3.64 -20.98
C ARG A 400 32.61 4.10 -19.54
N ASP A 401 33.54 4.85 -18.98
CA ASP A 401 33.41 5.54 -17.69
C ASP A 401 32.65 6.88 -17.80
N ARG A 402 32.26 7.31 -19.00
CA ARG A 402 31.52 8.55 -19.24
C ARG A 402 30.47 8.39 -20.33
N ILE A 403 29.26 8.88 -20.07
CA ILE A 403 28.14 8.89 -21.02
C ILE A 403 28.38 9.96 -22.09
N ASP A 404 28.31 9.58 -23.37
CA ASP A 404 28.43 10.49 -24.51
C ASP A 404 27.07 10.68 -25.22
N VAL A 405 27.01 11.61 -26.17
CA VAL A 405 25.79 11.97 -26.92
C VAL A 405 25.22 10.75 -27.67
N ASP A 406 26.09 9.88 -28.17
CA ASP A 406 25.69 8.65 -28.89
C ASP A 406 25.06 7.58 -28.00
N ASP A 407 25.14 7.74 -26.68
CA ASP A 407 24.49 6.83 -25.72
C ASP A 407 23.06 7.29 -25.37
N LEU A 408 22.69 8.55 -25.67
CA LEU A 408 21.38 9.12 -25.34
C LEU A 408 20.25 8.60 -26.24
N PRO A 409 18.98 8.69 -25.84
CA PRO A 409 17.84 8.52 -26.74
C PRO A 409 17.92 9.46 -27.95
N VAL A 410 17.45 9.01 -29.13
CA VAL A 410 17.54 9.75 -30.40
C VAL A 410 16.88 11.12 -30.31
N GLU A 411 15.80 11.21 -29.53
CA GLU A 411 15.02 12.42 -29.27
C GLU A 411 15.84 13.51 -28.57
N LEU A 412 16.87 13.14 -27.79
CA LEU A 412 17.76 14.09 -27.12
C LEU A 412 19.02 14.40 -27.93
N ARG A 413 19.37 13.55 -28.91
CA ARG A 413 20.53 13.77 -29.81
C ARG A 413 20.27 14.87 -30.82
N HIS A 414 19.03 14.96 -31.29
CA HIS A 414 18.57 15.99 -32.19
C HIS A 414 17.71 16.94 -31.37
N GLY A 415 18.27 18.10 -30.98
CA GLY A 415 17.51 19.13 -30.26
C GLY A 415 16.18 19.44 -30.95
N PRO A 416 15.21 20.05 -30.23
CA PRO A 416 13.88 20.29 -30.78
C PRO A 416 14.00 20.96 -32.16
N PRO A 417 13.23 20.52 -33.18
CA PRO A 417 13.28 21.16 -34.48
C PRO A 417 13.01 22.66 -34.27
N PRO A 418 13.79 23.55 -34.89
CA PRO A 418 13.58 24.98 -34.74
C PRO A 418 12.12 25.30 -35.08
N PRO A 419 11.46 26.22 -34.35
CA PRO A 419 10.10 26.62 -34.70
C PRO A 419 10.12 27.08 -36.15
N THR A 420 9.36 26.37 -37.01
CA THR A 420 9.16 26.71 -38.41
C THR A 420 8.52 28.09 -38.46
N THR A 421 9.35 29.12 -38.47
CA THR A 421 8.97 30.44 -38.91
C THR A 421 8.76 30.33 -40.40
N LEU A 422 7.50 30.33 -40.80
CA LEU A 422 7.08 30.51 -42.18
C LEU A 422 7.60 31.88 -42.65
N ARG A 423 8.81 31.91 -43.19
CA ARG A 423 9.28 32.99 -44.04
C ARG A 423 9.58 32.41 -45.41
N GLY A 424 8.75 32.79 -46.37
CA GLY A 424 8.92 32.40 -47.76
C GLY A 424 10.24 32.93 -48.32
N SER A 425 10.96 32.05 -49.02
CA SER A 425 11.76 32.44 -50.17
C SER A 425 12.04 31.20 -51.03
N THR A 426 12.05 31.44 -52.33
CA THR A 426 12.05 30.51 -53.45
C THR A 426 13.47 30.03 -53.82
N GLY A 427 13.77 28.75 -53.54
CA GLY A 427 14.75 27.82 -54.19
C GLY A 427 16.25 28.21 -54.37
N PRO A 428 17.14 27.28 -54.81
CA PRO A 428 17.10 25.81 -54.76
C PRO A 428 18.40 25.09 -54.24
N ALA A 429 18.22 23.81 -53.89
CA ALA A 429 19.20 22.70 -53.70
C ALA A 429 20.12 22.74 -52.44
N SER A 430 20.29 21.67 -51.64
CA SER A 430 20.24 20.23 -51.90
C SER A 430 20.09 19.37 -50.62
N SER A 431 19.62 18.12 -50.81
CA SER A 431 19.62 16.97 -49.87
C SER A 431 18.50 16.84 -48.81
N GLY A 432 17.24 16.91 -49.24
CA GLY A 432 16.08 16.55 -48.41
C GLY A 432 15.68 15.08 -48.59
N ARG A 433 15.49 14.36 -47.48
CA ARG A 433 14.74 13.08 -47.43
C ARG A 433 13.41 13.26 -48.20
N PRO A 434 12.97 12.31 -49.03
CA PRO A 434 11.72 12.46 -49.75
C PRO A 434 10.58 12.62 -48.74
N LEU A 435 9.89 13.77 -48.82
CA LEU A 435 8.62 13.98 -48.12
C LEU A 435 7.67 12.89 -48.61
N LEU A 436 7.40 11.90 -47.76
CA LEU A 436 6.45 10.86 -48.06
C LEU A 436 5.08 11.53 -48.26
N THR A 437 4.59 11.55 -49.50
CA THR A 437 3.25 12.03 -49.84
C THR A 437 2.31 10.83 -50.02
N ARG A 438 0.99 11.07 -50.00
CA ARG A 438 -0.01 10.01 -50.19
C ARG A 438 0.21 9.23 -51.49
N VAL A 439 0.56 9.92 -52.58
CA VAL A 439 0.80 9.31 -53.91
C VAL A 439 2.05 8.44 -53.87
N VAL A 440 3.17 8.97 -53.36
CA VAL A 440 4.45 8.24 -53.25
C VAL A 440 4.32 7.00 -52.36
N LEU A 441 3.54 7.09 -51.27
CA LEU A 441 3.30 5.94 -50.39
C LEU A 441 2.50 4.83 -51.10
N ILE A 442 1.54 5.17 -51.95
CA ILE A 442 0.76 4.20 -52.72
C ILE A 442 1.65 3.52 -53.78
N GLU A 443 2.46 4.28 -54.51
CA GLU A 443 3.42 3.73 -55.50
C GLU A 443 4.46 2.81 -54.85
N LEU A 444 4.94 3.16 -53.65
CA LEU A 444 5.85 2.32 -52.87
C LEU A 444 5.16 1.05 -52.36
N LEU A 445 3.88 1.13 -51.95
CA LEU A 445 3.11 -0.04 -51.57
C LEU A 445 2.90 -0.97 -52.77
N ASP A 446 2.56 -0.46 -53.95
CA ASP A 446 2.38 -1.27 -55.16
C ASP A 446 3.69 -1.92 -55.62
N SER A 447 4.80 -1.16 -55.68
CA SER A 447 6.11 -1.68 -56.08
C SER A 447 6.74 -2.65 -55.06
N CYS A 448 6.24 -2.70 -53.82
CA CYS A 448 6.68 -3.62 -52.78
C CYS A 448 5.63 -4.73 -52.48
N GLY A 449 4.66 -4.96 -53.37
CA GLY A 449 3.65 -6.01 -53.20
C GLY A 449 2.82 -5.85 -51.92
N TRP A 450 2.57 -4.61 -51.50
CA TRP A 450 1.86 -4.23 -50.27
C TRP A 450 2.55 -4.65 -48.96
N ASN A 451 3.83 -5.04 -49.02
CA ASN A 451 4.64 -5.33 -47.84
C ASN A 451 5.09 -4.05 -47.11
N LYS A 452 4.36 -3.70 -46.06
CA LYS A 452 4.54 -2.47 -45.27
C LYS A 452 5.91 -2.40 -44.57
N ALA A 453 6.53 -3.54 -44.26
CA ALA A 453 7.85 -3.58 -43.64
C ALA A 453 8.96 -3.24 -44.65
N GLU A 454 8.78 -3.64 -45.90
CA GLU A 454 9.70 -3.30 -46.99
C GLU A 454 9.61 -1.82 -47.37
N VAL A 455 8.39 -1.28 -47.45
CA VAL A 455 8.15 0.15 -47.67
C VAL A 455 8.77 0.99 -46.56
N ALA A 456 8.59 0.57 -45.29
CA ALA A 456 9.22 1.20 -44.14
C ALA A 456 10.76 1.25 -44.27
N ARG A 457 11.38 0.14 -44.68
CA ARG A 457 12.84 0.06 -44.90
C ARG A 457 13.31 0.99 -46.01
N ARG A 458 12.62 1.03 -47.16
CA ARG A 458 12.98 1.89 -48.31
C ARG A 458 12.87 3.39 -48.02
N VAL A 459 11.93 3.79 -47.18
CA VAL A 459 11.70 5.21 -46.82
C VAL A 459 12.49 5.61 -45.57
N GLY A 460 13.15 4.65 -44.89
CA GLY A 460 13.86 4.91 -43.63
C GLY A 460 12.91 5.27 -42.47
N LEU A 461 11.69 4.72 -42.49
CA LEU A 461 10.67 4.92 -41.46
C LEU A 461 10.40 3.63 -40.71
N SER A 462 9.85 3.72 -39.49
CA SER A 462 9.38 2.53 -38.78
C SER A 462 8.09 1.99 -39.42
N ARG A 463 7.86 0.68 -39.30
CA ARG A 463 6.60 0.05 -39.75
C ARG A 463 5.37 0.78 -39.18
N THR A 464 5.43 1.18 -37.91
CA THR A 464 4.36 1.90 -37.22
C THR A 464 4.10 3.29 -37.83
N ALA A 465 5.12 3.98 -38.34
CA ALA A 465 4.96 5.25 -39.04
C ALA A 465 4.21 5.08 -40.38
N ILE A 466 4.53 4.05 -41.16
CA ILE A 466 3.79 3.70 -42.38
C ILE A 466 2.31 3.45 -42.06
N TRP A 467 2.02 2.71 -40.99
CA TRP A 467 0.64 2.49 -40.53
C TRP A 467 -0.08 3.79 -40.14
N LYS A 468 0.58 4.73 -39.46
CA LYS A 468 0.02 6.05 -39.13
C LYS A 468 -0.29 6.86 -40.39
N TYR A 469 0.57 6.83 -41.42
CA TYR A 469 0.32 7.51 -42.70
C TYR A 469 -0.83 6.88 -43.49
N MET A 470 -0.91 5.55 -43.53
CA MET A 470 -2.03 4.84 -44.17
C MET A 470 -3.36 5.18 -43.51
N LYS A 471 -3.40 5.22 -42.17
CA LYS A 471 -4.60 5.62 -41.40
C LYS A 471 -4.96 7.11 -41.60
N LYS A 472 -3.95 7.99 -41.62
CA LYS A 472 -4.15 9.43 -41.82
C LYS A 472 -4.73 9.76 -43.21
N TRP A 473 -4.37 8.99 -44.24
CA TRP A 473 -4.74 9.25 -45.63
C TRP A 473 -5.77 8.27 -46.21
N ASN A 474 -6.43 7.48 -45.34
CA ASN A 474 -7.42 6.47 -45.70
C ASN A 474 -6.94 5.56 -46.85
N ILE A 475 -5.71 5.06 -46.74
CA ILE A 475 -5.17 4.05 -47.67
C ILE A 475 -5.57 2.67 -47.11
N PRO A 476 -6.18 1.78 -47.91
CA PRO A 476 -6.66 0.48 -47.45
C PRO A 476 -5.51 -0.40 -46.94
N LEU A 477 -5.80 -1.40 -46.10
CA LEU A 477 -4.76 -2.23 -45.50
C LEU A 477 -4.21 -3.29 -46.45
N GLN A 478 -4.95 -3.64 -47.49
CA GLN A 478 -4.58 -4.56 -48.56
C GLN A 478 -5.09 -4.00 -49.89
N ARG A 479 -4.51 -4.43 -51.01
CA ARG A 479 -5.02 -4.08 -52.33
C ARG A 479 -6.41 -4.71 -52.49
N HIS A 480 -7.43 -3.90 -52.80
CA HIS A 480 -8.69 -4.46 -53.25
C HIS A 480 -8.46 -5.03 -54.65
N GLU A 481 -8.61 -6.34 -54.81
CA GLU A 481 -8.79 -6.93 -56.13
C GLU A 481 -10.16 -6.48 -56.64
N THR A 482 -10.16 -5.63 -57.67
CA THR A 482 -11.35 -5.41 -58.47
C THR A 482 -11.61 -6.70 -59.22
N THR A 483 -12.55 -7.51 -58.71
CA THR A 483 -13.19 -8.55 -59.51
C THR A 483 -13.96 -7.83 -60.60
N THR A 484 -13.46 -7.90 -61.83
CA THR A 484 -14.19 -7.51 -63.03
C THR A 484 -15.38 -8.45 -63.18
N SER A 485 -16.59 -7.91 -63.04
CA SER A 485 -17.84 -8.47 -63.60
C SER A 485 -18.48 -7.40 -64.46
#